data_AF-C7BLH2-F1
#
_entry.id   AF-C7BLH2-F1
#
_cell.length_a   1.000
_cell.length_b   1.000
_cell.length_c   1.000
_cell.angle_alpha   90.00
_cell.angle_beta   90.00
_cell.angle_gamma   90.00
#
_symmetry.space_group_name_H-M   'P 1'
#
loop_
_entity.id
_entity.type
_entity.pdbx_description
1 polymer ?
#
loop_
_entity_poly.entity_id
_entity_poly.type
_entity_poly.pdbx_seq_one_letter_code
_entity_poly.pdbx_strand_id
1 'polypeptide(L)'
;MKKLISMLFILIGMISAPAFSSETNSGVVKVVEIKADWENPSHYLYTFSGILASNCGKPGYIWSGSSAENVNDILKQAYAQDLNIKVGIDNVSCNITTVYVIKQR
;
A
#
# COMPACT_ATOMS: atom_id res chain seq x y z
N MET A 1 -42.76 -31.96 -30.16
CA MET A 1 -42.83 -30.61 -30.78
C MET A 1 -43.03 -29.63 -29.62
N LYS A 2 -42.23 -28.60 -29.34
CA LYS A 2 -41.28 -27.75 -30.05
C LYS A 2 -40.13 -27.45 -29.07
N LYS A 3 -38.87 -27.76 -29.42
CA LYS A 3 -37.78 -26.79 -29.61
C LYS A 3 -38.05 -25.43 -28.96
N LEU A 4 -37.24 -25.06 -27.96
CA LEU A 4 -36.60 -23.74 -27.89
C LEU A 4 -35.36 -23.86 -26.98
N ILE A 5 -34.23 -24.03 -27.65
CA ILE A 5 -32.90 -23.72 -27.12
C ILE A 5 -32.93 -22.23 -26.79
N SER A 6 -32.65 -21.85 -25.56
CA SER A 6 -32.19 -20.49 -25.28
C SER A 6 -31.08 -20.58 -24.24
N MET A 7 -29.87 -20.81 -24.75
CA MET A 7 -28.62 -20.38 -24.13
C MET A 7 -28.81 -18.95 -23.59
N LEU A 8 -28.73 -18.78 -22.28
CA LEU A 8 -28.29 -17.51 -21.72
C LEU A 8 -27.00 -17.77 -20.95
N PHE A 9 -25.93 -17.90 -21.72
CA PHE A 9 -24.57 -17.67 -21.25
C PHE A 9 -24.48 -16.19 -20.86
N ILE A 10 -24.69 -15.86 -19.58
CA ILE A 10 -24.22 -14.58 -19.04
C ILE A 10 -22.74 -14.79 -18.70
N LEU A 11 -21.93 -14.78 -19.76
CA LEU A 11 -20.48 -14.78 -19.68
C LEU A 11 -20.02 -13.33 -19.45
N ILE A 12 -19.24 -13.15 -18.39
CA ILE A 12 -18.17 -12.15 -18.25
C ILE A 12 -18.61 -10.67 -18.19
N GLY A 13 -18.66 -10.18 -16.97
CA GLY A 13 -18.56 -8.77 -16.67
C GLY A 13 -17.88 -8.51 -15.33
N MET A 14 -17.01 -9.42 -14.86
CA MET A 14 -16.03 -9.01 -13.86
C MET A 14 -15.06 -8.09 -14.60
N ILE A 15 -15.39 -6.80 -14.60
CA ILE A 15 -14.47 -5.73 -14.92
C ILE A 15 -13.44 -5.78 -13.80
N SER A 16 -12.47 -6.69 -13.92
CA SER A 16 -11.25 -6.65 -13.15
C SER A 16 -10.57 -5.35 -13.56
N ALA A 17 -10.86 -4.27 -12.82
CA ALA A 17 -10.07 -3.06 -12.94
C ALA A 17 -8.62 -3.51 -12.74
N PRO A 18 -7.70 -3.20 -13.67
CA PRO A 18 -6.31 -3.41 -13.39
C PRO A 18 -6.03 -2.60 -12.12
N ALA A 19 -5.66 -3.30 -11.05
CA ALA A 19 -5.04 -2.65 -9.90
C ALA A 19 -3.71 -2.13 -10.44
N PHE A 20 -3.72 -0.90 -10.97
CA PHE A 20 -2.51 -0.21 -11.38
C PHE A 20 -1.62 -0.22 -10.15
N SER A 21 -0.56 -1.03 -10.22
CA SER A 21 0.47 -1.04 -9.20
C SER A 21 1.04 0.36 -9.20
N SER A 22 0.65 1.16 -8.21
CA SER A 22 1.17 2.49 -8.01
C SER A 22 2.68 2.35 -7.83
N GLU A 23 3.46 3.10 -8.61
CA GLU A 23 4.92 3.14 -8.47
C GLU A 23 5.32 3.89 -7.19
N THR A 24 6.54 3.64 -6.69
CA THR A 24 7.04 4.43 -5.56
C THR A 24 7.31 5.87 -5.99
N ASN A 25 6.91 6.84 -5.16
CA ASN A 25 7.16 8.26 -5.41
C ASN A 25 8.16 8.89 -4.43
N SER A 26 8.74 8.11 -3.52
CA SER A 26 9.80 8.53 -2.60
C SER A 26 11.21 8.20 -3.13
N GLY A 27 12.20 8.87 -2.55
CA GLY A 27 13.58 8.40 -2.56
C GLY A 27 13.78 7.22 -1.60
N VAL A 28 15.02 6.94 -1.22
CA VAL A 28 15.30 5.93 -0.19
C VAL A 28 14.85 6.46 1.17
N VAL A 29 14.08 5.67 1.89
CA VAL A 29 13.59 5.97 3.23
C VAL A 29 13.74 4.76 4.17
N LYS A 30 13.60 5.02 5.47
CA LYS A 30 13.48 3.99 6.52
C LYS A 30 12.27 4.26 7.37
N VAL A 31 11.60 3.21 7.84
CA VAL A 31 10.50 3.33 8.81
C VAL A 31 11.09 3.79 10.14
N VAL A 32 10.52 4.83 10.75
CA VAL A 32 10.98 5.40 12.04
C VAL A 32 10.02 5.03 13.16
N GLU A 33 8.72 5.08 12.89
CA GLU A 33 7.70 4.76 13.87
C GLU A 33 6.58 3.95 13.23
N ILE A 34 5.99 3.06 14.02
CA ILE A 34 4.79 2.30 13.68
C ILE A 34 3.79 2.49 14.81
N LYS A 35 2.54 2.80 14.47
CA LYS A 35 1.41 2.75 15.41
C LYS A 35 0.24 2.01 14.79
N ALA A 36 -0.48 1.25 15.61
CA ALA A 36 -1.73 0.60 15.22
C ALA A 36 -2.89 1.59 15.38
N ASP A 37 -3.91 1.45 14.54
CA ASP A 37 -5.17 2.16 14.67
C ASP A 37 -6.16 1.31 15.47
N TRP A 38 -6.76 1.88 16.52
CA TRP A 38 -7.70 1.15 17.38
C TRP A 38 -9.07 0.98 16.72
N GLU A 39 -9.46 1.91 15.83
CA GLU A 39 -10.75 1.89 15.13
C GLU A 39 -10.76 0.85 14.01
N ASN A 40 -9.58 0.57 13.44
CA ASN A 40 -9.42 -0.40 12.36
C ASN A 40 -8.21 -1.31 12.63
N PRO A 41 -8.44 -2.56 13.11
CA PRO A 41 -7.36 -3.49 13.46
C PRO A 41 -6.40 -3.84 12.30
N SER A 42 -6.85 -3.65 11.06
CA SER A 42 -6.02 -3.89 9.87
C SER A 42 -5.21 -2.67 9.45
N HIS A 43 -5.50 -1.49 10.01
CA HIS A 43 -4.88 -0.22 9.66
C HIS A 43 -3.69 0.08 10.56
N TYR A 44 -2.52 0.25 9.94
CA TYR A 44 -1.32 0.68 10.60
C TYR A 44 -0.85 2.01 10.01
N LEU A 45 -0.26 2.82 10.87
CA LEU A 45 0.22 4.15 10.55
C LEU A 45 1.74 4.18 10.76
N TYR A 46 2.43 4.85 9.84
CA TYR A 46 3.88 4.85 9.73
C TYR A 46 4.44 6.27 9.59
N THR A 47 5.63 6.48 10.14
CA THR A 47 6.50 7.60 9.78
C THR A 47 7.82 7.10 9.18
N PHE A 48 8.44 7.93 8.35
CA PHE A 48 9.64 7.60 7.60
C PHE A 48 10.70 8.69 7.71
N SER A 49 11.96 8.29 7.76
CA SER A 49 13.11 9.18 7.58
C SER A 49 13.62 9.05 6.15
N GLY A 50 14.05 10.16 5.56
CA GLY A 50 14.55 10.22 4.18
C GLY A 50 13.72 11.15 3.29
N ILE A 51 13.75 10.90 1.98
CA ILE A 51 13.13 11.78 0.97
C ILE A 51 11.75 11.24 0.61
N LEU A 52 10.70 11.91 1.09
CA LEU A 52 9.29 11.63 0.74
C LEU A 52 8.79 12.60 -0.34
N ALA A 53 7.77 12.19 -1.08
CA ALA A 53 7.12 13.02 -2.11
C ALA A 53 6.30 14.18 -1.52
N SER A 54 5.86 14.04 -0.26
CA SER A 54 5.00 15.00 0.44
C SER A 54 5.22 14.93 1.95
N ASN A 55 4.40 15.65 2.72
CA ASN A 55 4.44 15.61 4.18
C ASN A 55 3.77 14.37 4.78
N CYS A 56 3.09 13.54 3.97
CA CYS A 56 2.51 12.28 4.45
C CYS A 56 3.62 11.32 4.90
N GLY A 57 3.56 10.89 6.16
CA GLY A 57 4.53 9.99 6.77
C GLY A 57 5.82 10.67 7.22
N LYS A 58 5.91 12.01 7.16
CA LYS A 58 7.08 12.73 7.70
C LYS A 58 6.94 12.91 9.23
N PRO A 59 7.99 12.66 10.03
CA PRO A 59 7.97 12.90 11.47
C PRO A 59 7.51 14.33 11.80
N GLY A 60 6.53 14.46 12.70
CA GLY A 60 5.91 15.74 13.07
C GLY A 60 4.79 16.22 12.12
N TYR A 61 4.44 15.47 11.08
CA TYR A 61 3.34 15.75 10.14
C TYR A 61 2.27 14.65 10.19
N ILE A 62 1.38 14.64 9.20
CA ILE A 62 0.35 13.62 9.03
C ILE A 62 1.01 12.27 8.79
N TRP A 63 0.55 11.24 9.49
CA TRP A 63 1.06 9.88 9.35
C TRP A 63 0.56 9.24 8.04
N SER A 64 1.36 8.34 7.48
CA SER A 64 0.92 7.55 6.33
C SER A 64 0.36 6.22 6.76
N GLY A 65 -0.78 5.84 6.20
CA GLY A 65 -1.53 4.66 6.61
C GLY A 65 -1.54 3.55 5.58
N SER A 66 -1.76 2.31 6.01
CA SER A 66 -2.11 1.20 5.13
C SER A 66 -2.98 0.19 5.85
N SER A 67 -4.04 -0.24 5.17
CA SER A 67 -4.88 -1.38 5.57
C SER A 67 -4.54 -2.68 4.81
N ALA A 68 -3.57 -2.62 3.88
CA ALA A 68 -3.18 -3.76 3.07
C ALA A 68 -2.18 -4.64 3.85
N GLU A 69 -2.54 -5.90 4.10
CA GLU A 69 -1.74 -6.85 4.88
C GLU A 69 -0.31 -7.00 4.32
N ASN A 70 -0.19 -7.22 3.01
CA ASN A 70 1.10 -7.36 2.33
C ASN A 70 2.01 -6.12 2.47
N VAL A 71 1.45 -4.92 2.39
CA VAL A 71 2.19 -3.66 2.61
C VAL A 71 2.64 -3.57 4.06
N ASN A 72 1.74 -3.87 4.99
CA ASN A 72 2.00 -3.78 6.42
C ASN A 72 3.08 -4.77 6.86
N ASP A 73 3.08 -5.98 6.30
CA ASP A 73 4.09 -7.00 6.58
C ASP A 73 5.49 -6.57 6.13
N ILE A 74 5.61 -6.04 4.91
CA ILE A 74 6.88 -5.52 4.39
C ILE A 74 7.38 -4.36 5.26
N LEU A 75 6.51 -3.43 5.66
CA LEU A 75 6.89 -2.29 6.49
C LEU A 75 7.32 -2.70 7.90
N LYS A 76 6.60 -3.64 8.52
CA LYS A 76 6.97 -4.21 9.83
C LYS A 76 8.32 -4.92 9.75
N GLN A 77 8.56 -5.69 8.69
CA GLN A 77 9.84 -6.33 8.45
C GLN A 77 10.96 -5.29 8.24
N ALA A 78 10.72 -4.28 7.43
CA ALA A 78 11.68 -3.22 7.15
C ALA A 78 12.06 -2.45 8.43
N TYR A 79 11.09 -2.17 9.30
CA TYR A 79 11.33 -1.58 10.60
C TYR A 79 12.16 -2.49 11.51
N ALA A 80 11.78 -3.76 11.64
CA ALA A 80 12.46 -4.73 12.51
C ALA A 80 13.92 -5.00 12.09
N GLN A 81 14.23 -4.90 10.79
CA GLN A 81 15.54 -5.19 10.21
C GLN A 81 16.31 -3.93 9.78
N ASP A 82 15.81 -2.74 10.10
CA ASP A 82 16.41 -1.44 9.73
C ASP A 82 16.73 -1.32 8.22
N LEU A 83 15.82 -1.81 7.37
CA LEU A 83 16.01 -1.89 5.92
C LEU A 83 15.75 -0.54 5.22
N ASN A 84 16.54 -0.29 4.18
CA ASN A 84 16.27 0.78 3.22
C ASN A 84 15.13 0.36 2.29
N ILE A 85 14.12 1.22 2.16
CA ILE A 85 12.95 0.98 1.31
C ILE A 85 12.65 2.18 0.42
N LYS A 86 11.75 2.00 -0.53
CA LYS A 86 11.00 3.07 -1.19
C LYS A 86 9.52 2.82 -0.99
N VAL A 87 8.76 3.89 -0.84
CA VAL A 87 7.31 3.86 -0.66
C VAL A 87 6.60 4.72 -1.70
N GLY A 88 5.42 4.28 -2.13
CA GLY A 88 4.47 5.10 -2.88
C GLY A 88 3.38 5.54 -1.93
N ILE A 89 3.14 6.85 -1.82
CA ILE A 89 2.12 7.40 -0.93
C ILE A 89 1.19 8.28 -1.76
N ASP A 90 -0.11 8.03 -1.67
CA ASP A 90 -1.12 8.93 -2.22
C ASP A 90 -1.16 10.22 -1.38
N ASN A 91 -0.91 11.36 -2.01
CA ASN A 91 -0.74 12.63 -1.31
C ASN A 91 -2.04 13.19 -0.70
N VAL A 92 -3.19 12.74 -1.19
CA VAL A 92 -4.50 13.23 -0.73
C VAL A 92 -4.96 12.48 0.51
N SER A 93 -4.90 11.15 0.47
CA SER A 93 -5.33 10.28 1.58
C SER A 93 -4.21 9.92 2.56
N CYS A 94 -2.96 10.24 2.23
CA CYS A 94 -1.76 9.72 2.91
C CYS A 94 -1.70 8.18 2.98
N ASN A 95 -2.42 7.48 2.10
CA ASN A 95 -2.42 6.02 2.05
C ASN A 95 -1.18 5.50 1.30
N ILE A 96 -0.54 4.47 1.85
CA ILE A 96 0.62 3.81 1.25
C ILE A 96 0.10 2.82 0.21
N THR A 97 0.57 2.99 -1.02
CA THR A 97 0.09 2.26 -2.20
C THR A 97 1.06 1.18 -2.67
N THR A 98 2.36 1.32 -2.36
CA THR A 98 3.39 0.35 -2.73
C THR A 98 4.63 0.49 -1.85
N VAL A 99 5.42 -0.59 -1.74
CA VAL A 99 6.69 -0.61 -1.00
C VAL A 99 7.71 -1.50 -1.72
N TYR A 100 8.93 -1.00 -1.91
CA TYR A 100 10.07 -1.77 -2.39
C TYR A 100 11.15 -1.88 -1.32
N VAL A 101 11.63 -3.09 -1.07
CA VAL A 101 12.82 -3.30 -0.22
C VAL A 101 14.08 -3.23 -1.09
N ILE A 102 15.04 -2.42 -0.65
CA ILE A 102 16.33 -2.29 -1.33
C ILE A 102 17.31 -3.25 -0.67
N LYS A 103 17.74 -4.28 -1.41
CA LYS A 103 18.78 -5.21 -0.95
C LYS A 103 20.11 -4.47 -0.81
N GLN A 104 20.70 -4.50 0.38
CA GLN A 104 22.07 -4.04 0.59
C GLN A 104 23.02 -5.07 -0.03
N ARG A 105 23.94 -4.61 -0.89
CA ARG A 105 24.98 -5.44 -1.52
C ARG A 105 26.25 -5.38 -0.70
#